data_AF-A0A7X6DSU3-F1
#
_entry.id   AF-A0A7X6DSU3-F1
#
_cell.length_a   1.000
_cell.length_b   1.000
_cell.length_c   1.000
_cell.angle_alpha   90.00
_cell.angle_beta   90.00
_cell.angle_gamma   90.00
#
_symmetry.space_group_name_H-M   'P 1'
#
loop_
_entity.id
_entity.type
_entity.pdbx_description
1 polymer ?
#
loop_
_entity_poly.entity_id
_entity_poly.type
_entity_poly.pdbx_seq_one_letter_code
_entity_poly.pdbx_strand_id
1 'polypeptide(L)'
;MIEIVIFIMVIGLAGGILIPLTQSVSGSANPVITQQAIALAQAELDQTIAQKRAAGFGPIASGACVVPMPAGFTCARAVCFVPATNLNSCGAATDFKRVDVTITNAVIGNVTAVTLLTNY
;
A
#
# COMPACT_ATOMS: atom_id res chain seq x y z
N MET A 1 -2.97 -25.04 26.46
CA MET A 1 -2.86 -25.48 25.05
C MET A 1 -3.78 -24.71 24.11
N ILE A 2 -5.05 -24.45 24.46
CA ILE A 2 -5.97 -23.65 23.61
C ILE A 2 -5.49 -22.21 23.35
N GLU A 3 -4.77 -21.61 24.30
CA GLU A 3 -4.23 -20.25 24.19
C GLU A 3 -3.20 -20.10 23.06
N ILE A 4 -2.36 -21.12 22.84
CA ILE A 4 -1.38 -21.15 21.73
C ILE A 4 -2.10 -21.27 20.39
N VAL A 5 -3.21 -22.02 20.33
CA VAL A 5 -3.99 -22.21 19.10
C VAL A 5 -4.65 -20.89 18.66
N ILE A 6 -5.20 -20.13 19.61
CA ILE A 6 -5.81 -18.81 19.33
C ILE A 6 -4.74 -17.81 18.89
N PHE A 7 -3.56 -17.82 19.52
CA PHE A 7 -2.46 -16.92 19.16
C PHE A 7 -2.00 -17.11 17.70
N ILE A 8 -1.86 -18.36 17.26
CA ILE A 8 -1.44 -18.68 15.89
C ILE A 8 -2.54 -18.30 14.88
N MET A 9 -3.82 -18.47 15.22
CA MET A 9 -4.92 -18.13 14.33
C MET A 9 -5.05 -16.61 14.13
N VAL A 10 -4.84 -15.82 15.19
CA VAL A 10 -4.87 -14.35 15.12
C VAL A 10 -3.66 -13.82 14.34
N ILE A 11 -2.47 -14.41 14.51
CA ILE A 11 -1.29 -14.04 13.72
C ILE A 11 -1.45 -14.46 12.26
N GLY A 12 -2.09 -15.60 11.97
CA GLY A 12 -2.37 -16.04 10.60
C GLY A 12 -3.33 -15.12 9.85
N LEU A 13 -4.30 -14.53 10.55
CA LEU A 13 -5.22 -13.53 9.99
C LEU A 13 -4.57 -12.13 9.89
N ALA A 14 -3.67 -11.78 10.80
CA ALA A 14 -2.92 -10.52 10.75
C ALA A 14 -1.74 -10.56 9.74
N GLY A 15 -1.21 -11.75 9.44
CA GLY A 15 -0.13 -11.99 8.48
C GLY A 15 -0.58 -12.20 7.04
N GLY A 16 -1.90 -12.27 6.81
CA GLY A 16 -2.51 -12.28 5.49
C GLY A 16 -2.42 -10.89 4.85
N ILE A 17 -1.22 -10.50 4.41
CA ILE A 17 -1.03 -9.38 3.49
C ILE A 17 -1.71 -9.77 2.17
N LEU A 18 -3.01 -9.53 2.10
CA LEU A 18 -3.74 -9.46 0.84
C LEU A 18 -3.27 -8.17 0.17
N ILE A 19 -2.47 -8.29 -0.87
CA ILE A 19 -2.24 -7.22 -1.84
C ILE A 19 -3.34 -7.38 -2.89
N PRO A 20 -4.52 -6.72 -2.78
CA PRO A 20 -5.48 -6.73 -3.87
C PRO A 20 -4.91 -5.91 -5.03
N LEU A 21 -4.28 -6.58 -5.99
CA LEU A 21 -3.90 -6.00 -7.28
C LEU A 21 -5.18 -5.86 -8.13
N THR A 22 -5.90 -4.76 -7.99
CA THR A 22 -7.01 -4.45 -8.91
C THR A 22 -6.43 -3.92 -10.22
N GLN A 23 -6.10 -4.83 -11.15
CA GLN A 23 -5.75 -4.44 -12.52
C GLN A 23 -7.03 -4.14 -13.30
N SER A 24 -7.33 -2.87 -13.55
CA SER A 24 -8.33 -2.48 -14.56
C SER A 24 -7.67 -2.56 -15.94
N VAL A 25 -7.69 -3.74 -16.56
CA VAL A 25 -7.03 -3.97 -17.86
C VAL A 25 -7.96 -3.56 -18.99
N SER A 26 -7.82 -2.33 -19.47
CA SER A 26 -8.46 -1.84 -20.70
C SER A 26 -7.38 -1.54 -21.74
N GLY A 27 -7.21 -2.44 -22.71
CA GLY A 27 -6.54 -2.16 -24.00
C GLY A 27 -5.01 -2.23 -24.00
N SER A 28 -4.46 -3.39 -24.41
CA SER A 28 -3.05 -3.58 -24.78
C SER A 28 -2.01 -3.01 -23.80
N ALA A 29 -2.16 -3.31 -22.51
CA ALA A 29 -1.10 -3.04 -21.55
C ALA A 29 0.13 -3.88 -21.93
N ASN A 30 1.18 -3.23 -22.45
CA ASN A 30 2.46 -3.88 -22.66
C ASN A 30 2.88 -4.48 -21.29
N PRO A 31 3.02 -5.81 -21.17
CA PRO A 31 3.27 -6.47 -19.89
C PRO A 31 4.54 -5.94 -19.21
N VAL A 32 5.49 -5.41 -20.00
CA VAL A 32 6.70 -4.76 -19.49
C VAL A 32 6.38 -3.47 -18.72
N ILE A 33 5.53 -2.59 -19.25
CA ILE A 33 5.16 -1.31 -18.62
C ILE A 33 4.36 -1.56 -17.33
N THR A 34 3.50 -2.58 -17.35
CA THR A 34 2.71 -2.98 -16.18
C THR A 34 3.61 -3.54 -15.07
N GLN A 35 4.55 -4.42 -15.42
CA GLN A 35 5.52 -4.94 -14.45
C GLN A 35 6.40 -3.83 -13.87
N GLN A 36 6.81 -2.86 -14.68
CA GLN A 36 7.55 -1.69 -14.23
C GLN A 36 6.73 -0.83 -13.26
N ALA A 37 5.46 -0.57 -13.57
CA ALA A 37 4.55 0.16 -12.68
C ALA A 37 4.37 -0.56 -11.33
N ILE A 38 4.23 -1.88 -11.35
CA ILE A 38 4.12 -2.69 -10.12
C ILE A 38 5.42 -2.62 -9.31
N ALA A 39 6.58 -2.77 -9.94
CA ALA A 39 7.87 -2.69 -9.25
C ALA A 39 8.08 -1.31 -8.62
N LEU A 40 7.68 -0.23 -9.30
CA LEU A 40 7.72 1.13 -8.75
C LEU A 40 6.78 1.30 -7.55
N ALA A 41 5.55 0.80 -7.67
CA ALA A 41 4.58 0.84 -6.57
C ALA A 41 5.10 0.08 -5.34
N GLN A 42 5.71 -1.08 -5.54
CA GLN A 42 6.31 -1.88 -4.47
C GLN A 42 7.50 -1.16 -3.81
N ALA A 43 8.38 -0.56 -4.60
CA ALA A 43 9.52 0.20 -4.07
C ALA A 43 9.06 1.36 -3.17
N GLU A 44 7.96 2.04 -3.53
CA GLU A 44 7.36 3.10 -2.70
C GLU A 44 6.75 2.58 -1.40
N LEU A 45 6.10 1.41 -1.45
CA LEU A 45 5.58 0.77 -0.25
C LEU A 45 6.71 0.37 0.68
N ASP A 46 7.81 -0.19 0.15
CA ASP A 46 8.99 -0.54 0.94
C ASP A 46 9.62 0.70 1.58
N GLN A 47 9.72 1.82 0.87
CA GLN A 47 10.15 3.09 1.43
C GLN A 47 9.23 3.58 2.55
N THR A 48 7.92 3.43 2.39
CA THR A 48 6.95 3.84 3.42
C THR A 48 7.07 2.95 4.68
N ILE A 49 7.31 1.66 4.51
CA ILE A 49 7.58 0.72 5.61
C ILE A 49 8.92 1.06 6.29
N ALA A 50 9.95 1.39 5.51
CA ALA A 50 11.24 1.82 6.03
C ALA A 50 11.12 3.13 6.82
N GLN A 51 10.34 4.10 6.33
CA GLN A 51 10.05 5.34 7.03
C GLN A 51 9.32 5.07 8.35
N LYS A 52 8.36 4.14 8.37
CA LYS A 52 7.68 3.73 9.61
C LYS A 52 8.69 3.16 10.62
N ARG A 53 9.62 2.32 10.17
CA ARG A 53 10.67 1.75 11.04
C ARG A 53 11.64 2.81 11.56
N ALA A 54 11.98 3.81 10.75
CA ALA A 54 12.98 4.82 11.09
C ALA A 54 12.42 5.96 11.96
N ALA A 55 11.21 6.44 11.66
CA ALA A 55 10.65 7.66 12.25
C ALA A 55 9.26 7.44 12.92
N GLY A 56 8.79 6.19 12.95
CA GLY A 56 7.53 5.80 13.60
C GLY A 56 6.29 6.00 12.72
N PHE A 57 5.12 5.85 13.34
CA PHE A 57 3.82 5.90 12.66
C PHE A 57 3.35 7.32 12.32
N GLY A 58 3.75 8.31 13.12
CA GLY A 58 3.37 9.72 12.98
C GLY A 58 3.69 10.35 11.61
N PRO A 59 4.93 10.31 11.13
CA PRO A 59 5.36 11.03 9.93
C PRO A 59 4.89 10.42 8.60
N ILE A 60 4.17 9.29 8.63
CA ILE A 60 3.58 8.71 7.42
C ILE A 60 2.38 9.54 6.99
N ALA A 61 2.52 10.24 5.86
CA ALA A 61 1.53 11.16 5.31
C ALA A 61 1.36 11.02 3.80
N SER A 62 0.21 11.50 3.32
CA SER A 62 -0.10 11.63 1.90
C SER A 62 0.84 12.61 1.22
N GLY A 63 1.13 12.39 -0.06
CA GLY A 63 1.94 13.31 -0.84
C GLY A 63 2.47 12.70 -2.13
N ALA A 64 3.46 13.38 -2.71
CA ALA A 64 4.22 12.84 -3.81
C ALA A 64 5.10 11.68 -3.33
N CYS A 65 5.33 10.74 -4.25
CA CYS A 65 6.24 9.64 -4.09
C CYS A 65 7.70 10.12 -4.04
N VAL A 66 8.55 9.38 -3.32
CA VAL A 66 9.95 9.78 -3.04
C VAL A 66 10.93 9.08 -3.99
N VAL A 67 10.58 7.87 -4.41
CA VAL A 67 11.28 7.05 -5.40
C VAL A 67 11.27 7.80 -6.73
N PRO A 68 12.45 7.96 -7.36
CA PRO A 68 12.54 8.62 -8.66
C PRO A 68 11.71 7.87 -9.71
N MET A 69 10.78 8.61 -10.32
CA MET A 69 9.90 8.11 -11.36
C MET A 69 10.59 8.18 -12.73
N PRO A 70 10.58 7.10 -13.53
CA PRO A 70 10.94 7.16 -14.94
C PRO A 70 9.99 8.06 -15.72
N ALA A 71 10.46 8.63 -16.84
CA ALA A 71 9.64 9.49 -17.69
C ALA A 71 8.34 8.78 -18.13
N GLY A 72 7.22 9.51 -18.07
CA GLY A 72 5.89 8.98 -18.43
C GLY A 72 5.17 8.25 -17.30
N PHE A 73 5.78 8.10 -16.12
CA PHE A 73 5.12 7.64 -14.91
C PHE A 73 4.94 8.80 -13.92
N THR A 74 3.79 8.84 -13.27
CA THR A 74 3.53 9.74 -12.13
C THR A 74 3.07 8.91 -10.95
N CYS A 75 3.43 9.32 -9.74
CA CYS A 75 3.09 8.58 -8.53
C CYS A 75 2.50 9.48 -7.47
N ALA A 76 1.43 9.00 -6.86
CA ALA A 76 0.75 9.63 -5.74
C ALA A 76 0.60 8.63 -4.59
N ARG A 77 0.94 9.07 -3.38
CA ARG A 77 0.70 8.31 -2.16
C ARG A 77 -0.44 8.96 -1.38
N ALA A 78 -1.53 8.23 -1.18
CA ALA A 78 -2.61 8.60 -0.30
C ALA A 78 -2.48 7.81 1.01
N VAL A 79 -2.54 8.51 2.14
CA VAL A 79 -2.54 7.92 3.47
C VAL A 79 -3.76 8.41 4.21
N CYS A 80 -4.50 7.49 4.80
CA CYS A 80 -5.59 7.85 5.69
C CYS A 80 -5.68 6.91 6.88
N PHE A 81 -6.23 7.41 7.99
CA PHE A 81 -6.55 6.57 9.14
C PHE A 81 -7.77 5.72 8.84
N VAL A 82 -7.75 4.47 9.28
CA VAL A 82 -8.85 3.53 9.07
C VAL A 82 -9.26 2.87 10.39
N PRO A 83 -10.56 2.64 10.65
CA PRO A 83 -10.99 1.90 11.82
C PRO A 83 -10.68 0.40 11.66
N ALA A 84 -10.40 -0.29 12.77
CA ALA A 84 -10.18 -1.75 12.78
C ALA A 84 -11.39 -2.55 12.25
N THR A 85 -12.58 -1.96 12.32
CA THR A 85 -13.83 -2.56 11.83
C THR A 85 -14.05 -2.38 10.32
N ASN A 86 -13.38 -1.42 9.69
CA ASN A 86 -13.48 -1.17 8.25
C ASN A 86 -12.21 -0.55 7.69
N LEU A 87 -11.31 -1.41 7.22
CA LEU A 87 -10.00 -1.04 6.67
C LEU A 87 -10.09 -0.30 5.31
N ASN A 88 -11.28 -0.23 4.71
CA ASN A 88 -11.49 0.42 3.42
C ASN A 88 -12.04 1.85 3.54
N SER A 89 -12.45 2.28 4.73
CA SER A 89 -13.01 3.60 4.96
C SER A 89 -12.00 4.50 5.67
N CYS A 90 -11.66 5.62 5.05
CA CYS A 90 -10.93 6.68 5.75
C CYS A 90 -11.82 7.27 6.85
N GLY A 91 -11.24 7.54 8.01
CA GLY A 91 -11.97 8.01 9.19
C GLY A 91 -11.09 8.82 10.14
N ALA A 92 -11.54 8.92 11.39
CA ALA A 92 -10.82 9.59 12.46
C ALA A 92 -9.46 8.92 12.74
N ALA A 93 -8.58 9.63 13.44
CA ALA A 93 -7.27 9.10 13.83
C ALA A 93 -7.41 7.80 14.63
N THR A 94 -6.75 6.75 14.16
CA THR A 94 -6.67 5.43 14.78
C THR A 94 -5.24 4.91 14.75
N ASP A 95 -5.02 3.74 15.36
CA ASP A 95 -3.76 3.00 15.28
C ASP A 95 -3.54 2.31 13.92
N PHE A 96 -4.40 2.52 12.93
CA PHE A 96 -4.28 1.92 11.60
C PHE A 96 -4.27 3.02 10.53
N LYS A 97 -3.27 2.98 9.65
CA LYS A 97 -3.19 3.81 8.44
C LYS A 97 -3.23 2.91 7.22
N ARG A 98 -4.14 3.20 6.30
CA ARG A 98 -4.09 2.66 4.95
C ARG A 98 -3.22 3.57 4.10
N VAL A 99 -2.31 2.97 3.35
CA VAL A 99 -1.44 3.64 2.41
C VAL A 99 -1.73 3.07 1.03
N ASP A 100 -2.25 3.92 0.16
CA ASP A 100 -2.49 3.63 -1.25
C ASP A 100 -1.43 4.34 -2.09
N VAL A 101 -0.61 3.59 -2.80
CA VAL A 101 0.36 4.12 -3.76
C VAL A 101 -0.21 3.89 -5.15
N THR A 102 -0.49 4.97 -5.88
CA THR A 102 -1.02 4.91 -7.24
C THR A 102 0.04 5.38 -8.23
N ILE A 103 0.40 4.49 -9.16
CA ILE A 103 1.23 4.78 -10.31
C ILE A 103 0.32 5.01 -11.51
N THR A 104 0.44 6.15 -12.15
CA THR A 104 -0.29 6.49 -13.37
C THR A 104 0.66 6.55 -14.54
N ASN A 105 0.24 5.96 -15.66
CA ASN A 105 0.93 6.03 -16.95
C ASN A 105 -0.12 6.11 -18.06
N ALA A 106 0.10 6.96 -19.06
CA ALA A 106 -0.88 7.22 -20.12
C ALA A 106 -1.29 5.97 -20.93
N VAL A 107 -0.46 4.93 -20.96
CA VAL A 107 -0.69 3.69 -21.75
C VAL A 107 -1.48 2.65 -20.97
N ILE A 108 -1.21 2.48 -19.67
CA ILE A 108 -1.81 1.42 -18.84
C ILE A 108 -2.87 1.95 -17.86
N GLY A 109 -3.05 3.27 -17.78
CA GLY A 109 -3.90 3.90 -16.78
C GLY A 109 -3.25 3.91 -15.41
N ASN A 110 -3.98 3.42 -14.39
CA ASN A 110 -3.56 3.48 -12.99
C ASN A 110 -3.29 2.07 -12.44
N VAL A 111 -2.17 1.92 -11.74
CA VAL A 111 -1.85 0.76 -10.92
C VAL A 111 -1.76 1.23 -9.48
N THR A 112 -2.65 0.72 -8.63
CA THR A 112 -2.66 1.07 -7.20
C THR A 112 -2.21 -0.14 -6.38
N ALA A 113 -1.20 0.07 -5.55
CA ALA A 113 -0.78 -0.87 -4.53
C ALA A 113 -1.21 -0.35 -3.16
N VAL A 114 -1.76 -1.23 -2.34
CA VAL A 114 -2.36 -0.89 -1.05
C VAL A 114 -1.63 -1.64 0.05
N THR A 115 -1.28 -0.94 1.13
CA THR A 115 -0.79 -1.56 2.36
C THR A 115 -1.47 -0.97 3.58
N LEU A 116 -1.42 -1.70 4.69
CA LEU A 116 -1.93 -1.29 5.98
C LEU A 116 -0.77 -1.21 6.97
N LEU A 117 -0.64 -0.06 7.61
CA LEU A 117 0.31 0.19 8.67
C LEU A 117 -0.44 0.26 10.00
N THR A 118 0.17 -0.30 11.02
CA THR A 118 -0.36 -0.34 12.38
C THR A 118 0.58 0.37 13.35
N ASN A 119 0.06 0.96 14.40
CA ASN A 119 0.82 1.57 15.49
C ASN A 119 1.01 0.54 16.61
N TYR A 120 2.04 -0.30 16.51
CA TYR A 120 2.49 -1.23 17.55
C TYR A 120 4.01 -1.19 17.68
#